data_AF-Q57694-F1
#
_entry.id   AF-Q57694-F1
#
_cell.length_a   1.000
_cell.length_b   1.000
_cell.length_c   1.000
_cell.angle_alpha   90.00
_cell.angle_beta   90.00
_cell.angle_gamma   90.00
#
_symmetry.space_group_name_H-M   'P 1'
#
loop_
_entity.id
_entity.type
_entity.pdbx_description
1 polymer ?
#
loop_
_entity_poly.entity_id
_entity_poly.type
_entity_poly.pdbx_seq_one_letter_code
_entity_poly.pdbx_strand_id
1 'polypeptide(L)'
;MDEKTIEKIKKEAEEIINKFSEVLEKFNLEMEESYYIIDTRNVLREDEAVESNPEFREKFLKIAPKVNKEGYVVVEKGSWLK
;
A
#
# COMPACT_ATOMS: atom_id res chain seq x y z
N MET A 1 -15.63 -10.50 -10.55
CA MET A 1 -15.07 -11.84 -10.30
C MET A 1 -16.20 -12.84 -10.42
N ASP A 2 -16.01 -13.93 -11.15
CA ASP A 2 -17.01 -15.01 -11.18
C ASP A 2 -17.03 -15.81 -9.87
N GLU A 3 -18.12 -16.55 -9.65
CA GLU A 3 -18.34 -17.35 -8.44
C GLU A 3 -17.23 -18.39 -8.21
N LYS A 4 -16.71 -19.01 -9.27
CA LYS A 4 -15.63 -20.00 -9.18
C LYS A 4 -14.35 -19.37 -8.65
N THR A 5 -14.05 -18.15 -9.09
CA THR A 5 -12.89 -17.37 -8.63
C THR A 5 -13.05 -16.99 -7.17
N ILE A 6 -14.25 -16.57 -6.74
CA ILE A 6 -14.53 -16.25 -5.34
C ILE A 6 -14.32 -17.48 -4.46
N GLU A 7 -14.84 -18.64 -4.86
CA GLU A 7 -14.71 -19.88 -4.08
C GLU A 7 -13.26 -20.36 -3.99
N LYS A 8 -12.51 -20.26 -5.09
CA LYS A 8 -11.08 -20.55 -5.08
C LYS A 8 -10.31 -19.66 -4.09
N ILE A 9 -10.57 -18.36 -4.09
CA ILE A 9 -9.92 -17.40 -3.17
C ILE A 9 -10.27 -17.73 -1.73
N LYS A 10 -11.53 -18.07 -1.42
CA LYS A 10 -11.93 -18.47 -0.07
C LYS A 10 -11.14 -19.68 0.41
N LYS A 11 -11.05 -20.73 -0.41
CA LYS A 11 -10.30 -21.94 -0.07
C LYS A 11 -8.81 -21.66 0.16
N GLU A 12 -8.18 -20.90 -0.73
CA GLU A 12 -6.77 -20.53 -0.60
C GLU A 12 -6.52 -19.66 0.65
N ALA A 13 -7.43 -18.71 0.94
CA ALA A 13 -7.35 -17.89 2.15
C ALA A 13 -7.50 -18.73 3.43
N GLU A 14 -8.43 -19.68 3.45
CA GLU A 14 -8.64 -20.59 4.58
C GLU A 14 -7.43 -21.50 4.80
N GLU A 15 -6.83 -22.04 3.73
CA GLU A 15 -5.58 -22.81 3.81
C GLU A 15 -4.42 -21.98 4.39
N ILE A 16 -4.31 -20.70 4.02
CA ILE A 16 -3.29 -19.79 4.57
C ILE A 16 -3.54 -19.52 6.05
N ILE A 17 -4.78 -19.20 6.43
CA ILE A 17 -5.15 -18.90 7.83
C ILE A 17 -4.89 -20.12 8.72
N ASN A 18 -5.30 -21.31 8.29
CA ASN A 18 -5.12 -22.53 9.07
C ASN A 18 -3.63 -22.85 9.28
N LYS A 19 -2.81 -22.79 8.21
CA LYS A 19 -1.36 -22.98 8.32
C LYS A 19 -0.69 -21.94 9.21
N PHE A 20 -1.11 -20.68 9.12
CA PHE A 20 -0.58 -19.61 9.95
C PHE A 20 -0.94 -19.81 11.42
N SER A 21 -2.18 -20.21 11.72
CA SER A 21 -2.63 -20.55 13.08
C SER A 21 -1.82 -21.70 13.68
N GLU A 22 -1.62 -22.79 12.94
CA GLU A 22 -0.81 -23.95 13.37
C GLU A 22 0.65 -23.58 13.70
N VAL A 23 1.20 -22.59 13.00
CA VAL A 23 2.55 -22.08 13.27
C VAL A 23 2.56 -21.16 14.49
N LEU A 24 1.58 -20.27 14.61
CA LEU A 24 1.45 -19.35 15.75
C LEU A 24 1.22 -20.06 17.08
N GLU A 25 0.48 -21.17 17.09
CA GLU A 25 0.29 -22.00 18.30
C GLU A 25 1.62 -22.52 18.88
N LYS A 26 2.65 -22.66 18.03
CA LYS A 26 3.99 -23.11 18.43
C LYS A 26 4.93 -21.95 18.77
N PHE A 27 4.51 -20.71 18.53
CA PHE A 27 5.33 -19.52 18.69
C PHE A 27 5.13 -18.92 20.09
N ASN A 28 6.21 -18.41 20.70
CA ASN A 28 6.11 -17.72 21.98
C ASN A 28 5.68 -16.27 21.76
N LEU A 29 4.40 -15.97 22.04
CA LEU A 29 3.81 -14.64 21.86
C LEU A 29 4.28 -13.60 22.90
N GLU A 30 5.00 -14.03 23.95
CA GLU A 30 5.58 -13.12 24.96
C GLU A 30 6.88 -12.45 24.50
N MET A 31 7.35 -12.74 23.29
CA MET A 31 8.54 -12.10 22.71
C MET A 31 8.23 -10.65 22.32
N GLU A 32 9.18 -9.73 22.54
CA GLU A 32 9.05 -8.35 22.09
C GLU A 32 8.91 -8.30 20.56
N GLU A 33 7.89 -7.59 20.08
CA GLU A 33 7.61 -7.47 18.66
C GLU A 33 8.70 -6.66 17.95
N SER A 34 9.28 -7.22 16.89
CA SER A 34 10.21 -6.50 16.02
C SER A 34 9.45 -5.73 14.95
N TYR A 35 9.28 -4.41 15.12
CA TYR A 35 8.68 -3.53 14.11
C TYR A 35 9.63 -3.21 12.96
N TYR A 36 10.92 -3.06 13.28
CA TYR A 36 11.98 -2.80 12.33
C TYR A 36 13.14 -3.74 12.63
N ILE A 37 13.80 -4.24 11.60
CA ILE A 37 15.04 -5.02 11.74
C ILE A 37 16.21 -4.07 12.11
N ILE A 38 16.04 -2.77 11.85
CA ILE A 38 17.07 -1.75 12.00
C ILE A 38 16.76 -0.93 13.26
N ASP A 39 17.77 -0.75 14.11
CA ASP A 39 17.67 -0.02 15.39
C ASP A 39 17.56 1.50 15.25
N THR A 40 17.64 2.03 14.02
CA THR A 40 17.64 3.48 13.79
C THR A 40 16.28 4.07 14.12
N ARG A 41 16.21 4.74 15.26
CA ARG A 41 15.05 5.53 15.68
C ARG A 41 15.22 6.98 15.23
N ASN A 42 14.10 7.66 14.98
CA ASN A 42 14.05 9.11 14.72
C ASN A 42 14.92 9.58 13.54
N VAL A 43 14.80 8.90 12.39
CA VAL A 43 15.42 9.39 11.14
C VAL A 43 14.67 10.65 10.70
N LEU A 44 15.28 11.81 10.95
CA LEU A 44 14.70 13.12 10.59
C LEU A 44 15.22 13.57 9.22
N ARG A 45 14.40 14.37 8.54
CA ARG A 45 14.79 15.13 7.35
C ARG A 45 14.83 16.59 7.72
N GLU A 46 15.90 17.28 7.33
CA GLU A 46 16.00 18.73 7.47
C GLU A 46 14.84 19.44 6.77
N ASP A 47 14.41 20.57 7.32
CA ASP A 47 13.36 21.39 6.73
C ASP A 47 13.91 22.28 5.61
N GLU A 48 14.47 21.62 4.60
CA GLU A 48 15.03 22.26 3.42
C GLU A 48 14.17 21.98 2.20
N ALA A 49 13.91 23.03 1.42
CA ALA A 49 13.26 22.91 0.12
C ALA A 49 14.29 22.51 -0.93
N VAL A 50 14.06 21.38 -1.58
CA VAL A 50 14.85 20.95 -2.76
C VAL A 50 14.08 21.37 -4.01
N GLU A 51 14.80 21.91 -5.00
CA GLU A 51 14.18 22.21 -6.29
C GLU A 51 13.56 20.95 -6.90
N SER A 52 12.30 21.06 -7.32
CA SER A 52 11.63 19.95 -8.00
C SER A 52 12.34 19.66 -9.32
N ASN A 53 12.58 18.39 -9.63
CA ASN A 53 13.07 18.00 -10.94
C ASN A 53 12.12 18.54 -12.03
N PRO A 54 12.59 19.36 -12.99
CA PRO A 54 11.74 20.00 -14.00
C PRO A 54 10.98 18.99 -14.87
N GLU A 55 11.53 17.79 -15.07
CA GLU A 55 10.91 16.71 -15.84
C GLU A 55 9.83 15.95 -15.05
N PHE A 56 9.72 16.16 -13.73
CA PHE A 56 8.81 15.42 -12.87
C PHE A 56 7.37 15.53 -13.37
N ARG A 57 6.91 16.75 -13.69
CA ARG A 57 5.54 16.99 -14.12
C ARG A 57 5.22 16.22 -15.39
N GLU A 58 6.11 16.26 -16.39
CA GLU A 58 5.93 15.54 -17.64
C GLU A 58 5.88 14.01 -17.40
N LYS A 59 6.84 13.48 -16.64
CA LYS A 59 6.92 12.04 -16.32
C LYS A 59 5.70 11.56 -15.54
N PHE A 60 5.25 12.34 -14.56
CA PHE A 60 4.07 12.04 -13.76
C PHE A 60 2.79 12.01 -14.61
N LEU A 61 2.57 13.03 -15.45
CA LEU A 61 1.37 13.09 -16.29
C LEU A 61 1.34 11.99 -17.37
N LYS A 62 2.50 11.53 -17.83
CA LYS A 62 2.62 10.44 -18.81
C LYS A 62 2.07 9.10 -18.30
N ILE A 63 2.14 8.85 -16.99
CA ILE A 63 1.63 7.61 -16.37
C ILE A 63 0.24 7.78 -15.74
N ALA A 64 -0.29 9.01 -15.72
CA ALA A 64 -1.60 9.27 -15.12
C ALA A 64 -2.72 8.65 -15.99
N PRO A 65 -3.71 7.96 -15.39
CA PRO A 65 -4.78 7.29 -16.15
C PRO A 65 -5.61 8.24 -17.03
N LYS A 66 -5.77 9.49 -16.61
CA LYS A 66 -6.51 10.52 -17.34
C LYS A 66 -6.04 11.91 -16.97
N VAL A 67 -5.76 12.73 -17.98
CA VAL A 67 -5.31 14.12 -17.84
C VAL A 67 -6.18 15.02 -18.73
N ASN A 68 -6.60 16.18 -18.22
CA ASN A 68 -7.32 17.18 -19.02
C ASN A 68 -6.37 18.05 -19.84
N LYS A 69 -6.91 18.92 -20.70
CA LYS A 69 -6.10 19.77 -21.60
C LYS A 69 -5.23 20.78 -20.84
N GLU A 70 -5.63 21.11 -19.62
CA GLU A 70 -4.96 22.05 -18.74
C GLU A 70 -3.84 21.38 -17.91
N GLY A 71 -3.65 20.06 -18.02
CA GLY A 71 -2.58 19.31 -17.36
C GLY A 71 -2.88 18.92 -15.91
N TYR A 72 -4.13 18.64 -15.59
CA TYR A 72 -4.58 18.10 -14.29
C TYR A 72 -5.04 16.65 -14.42
N VAL A 73 -4.78 15.86 -13.37
CA VAL A 73 -5.30 14.48 -13.26
C VAL A 73 -6.79 14.53 -13.01
N VAL A 74 -7.56 13.76 -13.79
CA VAL A 74 -9.02 13.70 -13.69
C VAL A 74 -9.43 12.45 -12.94
N VAL A 75 -10.19 12.63 -11.87
CA VAL A 75 -10.75 11.54 -11.04
C VAL A 75 -12.26 11.74 -10.86
N GLU A 76 -12.97 10.67 -10.49
CA GLU A 76 -14.37 10.76 -10.12
C GLU A 76 -14.52 11.57 -8.83
N LYS A 77 -15.50 12.47 -8.79
CA LYS A 77 -15.83 13.19 -7.57
C LYS A 77 -16.45 12.21 -6.58
N GLY A 78 -15.80 12.04 -5.44
CA GLY A 78 -16.38 11.33 -4.31
C GLY A 78 -17.72 11.93 -3.90
N SER A 79 -18.77 11.11 -3.84
CA SER A 79 -20.08 11.47 -3.29
C SER A 79 -20.18 11.21 -1.78
N TRP A 80 -19.04 10.91 -1.14
CA TRP A 80 -18.89 10.73 0.30
C TRP A 80 -18.85 12.09 0.98
N LEU A 81 -20.03 12.63 1.25
CA LEU A 81 -20.44 13.63 2.25
C LEU A 81 -21.75 14.24 1.71
N LYS A 82 -22.86 13.95 2.37
CA LYS A 82 -24.07 14.78 2.30
C LYS A 82 -23.92 15.92 3.28
#